data_AF-A0A5M3W6Y2-F1
#
_entry.id   AF-A0A5M3W6Y2-F1
#
_cell.length_a   1.000
_cell.length_b   1.000
_cell.length_c   1.000
_cell.angle_alpha   90.00
_cell.angle_beta   90.00
_cell.angle_gamma   90.00
#
_symmetry.space_group_name_H-M   'P 1'
#
loop_
_entity.id
_entity.type
_entity.pdbx_description
1 polymer ?
#
loop_
_entity_poly.entity_id
_entity_poly.type
_entity_poly.pdbx_seq_one_letter_code
_entity_poly.pdbx_strand_id
1 'polypeptide(L)'
;MNEDDVKDVTLHAQAPGSQPEETAETGRLHNTGFEPDNPEPTMANRGHNAELGSDDPEPVTAKVGPPHNTGFDPGNPEPTTAKTGRSAGLGVGSTEPVRAEVGRLYGVGLGPGDPELVTVKAARLIGAAGVIAYHSARHGRSIARSVAAPYLRGDQVEEALVYPVTTETTDHPGGYQGALDDFYAACAVRLAGHLDAGRDVVVLCEGDPMFYGSYMHLHKRLAHRYETEVVPGVTSVSGAAAVLGRPLVERNETLTVLPGTLPAEVLAGHIGAADSVAVLKLGRTFEKVRDAFAAAGKLDEAWYVERATAAGERIAPLADVDPASVPYFSLALLPSPVHEAAVVAERTVSSPGTGAVAVVGLGPAGRPWLTPEAWDALMSADELVGYGPYLDRVPPNPRQKRHATDNRVEAERAAHALELALSGSRVAVVSSGDPGVFAMASAVLEVACEDRFAEVSVRVVPGLTAAHAVAARVGAPLGHDYCVLSLSDQLKPWDVVADRISAAARADLVLAIYNPASRTRTWQVAAARDLLLEHRAPETPVIIGRSVGSPGESVRVTTLAELDPAEVDMRCLLIIGSSTTRVMAREQGNVVFTPRRYPA
;
A
#
# COMPACT_ATOMS: atom_id res chain seq x y z
N MET A 1 -16.00 47.75 -43.72
CA MET A 1 -15.69 48.12 -45.11
C MET A 1 -16.03 46.89 -45.93
N ASN A 2 -16.78 47.10 -47.02
CA ASN A 2 -17.10 46.16 -48.11
C ASN A 2 -15.88 45.33 -48.61
N GLU A 3 -15.99 44.23 -49.37
CA GLU A 3 -17.10 43.55 -50.07
C GLU A 3 -16.65 42.11 -50.49
N ASP A 4 -17.62 41.26 -50.88
CA ASP A 4 -17.56 40.16 -51.89
C ASP A 4 -16.56 38.96 -51.72
N ASP A 5 -16.82 37.73 -52.21
CA ASP A 5 -17.93 37.17 -53.02
C ASP A 5 -18.07 35.65 -52.70
N VAL A 6 -19.22 35.12 -52.26
CA VAL A 6 -20.26 34.42 -53.07
C VAL A 6 -19.87 33.06 -53.70
N LYS A 7 -20.43 31.95 -53.17
CA LYS A 7 -21.55 31.20 -53.81
C LYS A 7 -22.14 30.04 -52.99
N ASP A 8 -23.47 30.04 -52.85
CA ASP A 8 -24.31 28.87 -52.54
C ASP A 8 -24.31 27.83 -53.68
N VAL A 9 -24.60 26.55 -53.35
CA VAL A 9 -25.81 25.84 -53.85
C VAL A 9 -26.29 24.84 -52.79
N THR A 10 -27.55 24.97 -52.37
CA THR A 10 -28.31 23.96 -51.61
C THR A 10 -29.13 23.09 -52.57
N LEU A 11 -29.40 21.81 -52.26
CA LEU A 11 -30.74 21.19 -52.48
C LEU A 11 -30.89 19.75 -51.92
N HIS A 12 -32.10 19.51 -51.38
CA HIS A 12 -32.74 18.26 -50.91
C HIS A 12 -32.58 17.05 -51.88
N ALA A 13 -32.79 15.77 -51.52
CA ALA A 13 -33.92 15.21 -50.75
C ALA A 13 -33.83 13.68 -50.48
N GLN A 14 -34.70 13.19 -49.57
CA GLN A 14 -35.37 11.86 -49.54
C GLN A 14 -34.59 10.54 -49.27
N ALA A 15 -35.05 9.84 -48.22
CA ALA A 15 -35.00 8.37 -48.09
C ALA A 15 -36.25 7.73 -48.76
N PRO A 16 -36.28 6.41 -49.09
CA PRO A 16 -36.82 5.43 -48.10
C PRO A 16 -36.35 3.95 -48.23
N GLY A 17 -36.52 3.15 -47.16
CA GLY A 17 -36.58 1.66 -47.17
C GLY A 17 -35.27 0.91 -47.49
N SER A 18 -35.10 -0.39 -47.20
CA SER A 18 -35.90 -1.40 -46.46
C SER A 18 -34.99 -2.63 -46.15
N GLN A 19 -35.27 -3.39 -45.08
CA GLN A 19 -34.55 -4.67 -44.79
C GLN A 19 -34.98 -5.79 -45.77
N PRO A 20 -34.24 -6.94 -45.82
CA PRO A 20 -34.57 -8.07 -44.94
C PRO A 20 -33.37 -8.85 -44.33
N GLU A 21 -33.70 -9.88 -43.57
CA GLU A 21 -32.85 -10.80 -42.78
C GLU A 21 -32.04 -11.81 -43.60
N GLU A 22 -30.96 -12.39 -43.03
CA GLU A 22 -30.71 -13.84 -43.15
C GLU A 22 -29.80 -14.40 -42.03
N THR A 23 -29.88 -15.72 -41.80
CA THR A 23 -29.35 -16.47 -40.64
C THR A 23 -28.37 -17.59 -41.04
N ALA A 24 -27.34 -17.87 -40.24
CA ALA A 24 -26.65 -19.19 -40.10
C ALA A 24 -25.69 -19.10 -38.87
N GLU A 25 -25.74 -19.88 -37.80
CA GLU A 25 -25.78 -21.34 -37.56
C GLU A 25 -24.41 -22.08 -37.62
N THR A 26 -23.93 -22.45 -36.43
CA THR A 26 -23.06 -23.57 -35.99
C THR A 26 -22.03 -24.24 -36.92
N GLY A 27 -20.82 -24.44 -36.38
CA GLY A 27 -19.88 -25.48 -36.83
C GLY A 27 -19.14 -26.16 -35.66
N ARG A 28 -19.43 -27.46 -35.42
CA ARG A 28 -18.62 -28.33 -34.53
C ARG A 28 -17.51 -29.02 -35.35
N LEU A 29 -16.39 -29.34 -34.70
CA LEU A 29 -15.43 -30.34 -35.20
C LEU A 29 -15.16 -31.42 -34.13
N HIS A 30 -14.88 -32.64 -34.59
CA HIS A 30 -14.73 -33.85 -33.78
C HIS A 30 -13.75 -34.83 -34.43
N ASN A 31 -13.28 -35.82 -33.65
CA ASN A 31 -12.40 -36.95 -34.01
C ASN A 31 -10.91 -36.61 -34.31
N THR A 32 -9.89 -37.40 -33.89
CA THR A 32 -9.78 -38.69 -33.16
C THR A 32 -8.72 -38.57 -32.02
N GLY A 33 -8.43 -39.53 -31.12
CA GLY A 33 -9.01 -40.85 -30.79
C GLY A 33 -7.99 -41.81 -30.12
N PHE A 34 -8.42 -43.05 -29.81
CA PHE A 34 -7.69 -44.20 -29.21
C PHE A 34 -7.34 -44.22 -27.70
N GLU A 35 -7.76 -45.33 -27.08
CA GLU A 35 -7.50 -45.93 -25.76
C GLU A 35 -7.17 -47.43 -26.03
N PRO A 36 -6.83 -48.27 -25.03
CA PRO A 36 -5.86 -48.11 -23.94
C PRO A 36 -4.91 -49.34 -23.89
N ASP A 37 -4.04 -49.46 -22.88
CA ASP A 37 -3.73 -50.78 -22.28
C ASP A 37 -3.03 -50.67 -20.92
N ASN A 38 -3.33 -51.62 -20.03
CA ASN A 38 -2.72 -51.80 -18.70
C ASN A 38 -1.87 -53.08 -18.72
N PRO A 39 -0.81 -53.20 -17.89
CA PRO A 39 -0.87 -54.31 -16.93
C PRO A 39 -0.16 -54.10 -15.58
N GLU A 40 -0.84 -54.53 -14.51
CA GLU A 40 -0.27 -55.12 -13.29
C GLU A 40 0.47 -56.45 -13.62
N PRO A 41 1.35 -57.08 -12.78
CA PRO A 41 1.05 -57.30 -11.34
C PRO A 41 2.24 -57.61 -10.35
N THR A 42 1.84 -58.05 -9.14
CA THR A 42 2.47 -59.05 -8.24
C THR A 42 3.57 -58.70 -7.21
N MET A 43 3.09 -58.56 -5.96
CA MET A 43 3.31 -59.47 -4.81
C MET A 43 4.66 -59.58 -4.03
N ALA A 44 4.43 -59.66 -2.70
CA ALA A 44 5.07 -60.52 -1.69
C ALA A 44 6.41 -60.10 -1.04
N ASN A 45 6.72 -60.44 0.22
CA ASN A 45 5.93 -60.84 1.42
C ASN A 45 6.93 -60.98 2.61
N ARG A 46 6.45 -60.91 3.87
CA ARG A 46 7.14 -61.24 5.14
C ARG A 46 8.21 -60.23 5.62
N GLY A 47 8.35 -59.93 6.92
CA GLY A 47 7.57 -60.34 8.11
C GLY A 47 8.45 -60.60 9.34
N HIS A 48 7.82 -60.66 10.54
CA HIS A 48 8.37 -60.95 11.88
C HIS A 48 9.15 -59.79 12.54
N ASN A 49 8.72 -59.28 13.72
CA ASN A 49 8.71 -59.87 15.09
C ASN A 49 10.11 -59.86 15.72
N ALA A 50 10.32 -59.53 17.01
CA ALA A 50 9.41 -59.10 18.09
C ALA A 50 10.22 -58.56 19.30
N GLU A 51 9.50 -58.07 20.33
CA GLU A 51 9.88 -58.10 21.77
C GLU A 51 11.09 -57.26 22.26
N LEU A 52 11.20 -56.87 23.54
CA LEU A 52 10.30 -56.40 24.61
C LEU A 52 11.18 -56.19 25.88
N GLY A 53 10.70 -55.38 26.83
CA GLY A 53 11.25 -55.31 28.19
C GLY A 53 12.15 -54.09 28.48
N SER A 54 12.10 -53.42 29.62
CA SER A 54 11.05 -53.00 30.58
C SER A 54 11.79 -52.44 31.83
N ASP A 55 11.08 -51.66 32.65
CA ASP A 55 11.34 -51.39 34.08
C ASP A 55 12.48 -50.41 34.48
N ASP A 56 12.11 -49.13 34.67
CA ASP A 56 11.95 -48.42 35.98
C ASP A 56 12.86 -48.72 37.22
N PRO A 57 12.94 -47.84 38.26
CA PRO A 57 12.67 -46.39 38.32
C PRO A 57 13.56 -45.53 39.31
N GLU A 58 13.28 -44.21 39.35
CA GLU A 58 13.21 -43.33 40.56
C GLU A 58 14.47 -42.65 41.22
N PRO A 59 14.32 -41.58 42.09
CA PRO A 59 14.96 -40.28 41.84
C PRO A 59 15.62 -39.56 43.06
N VAL A 60 16.13 -38.32 42.89
CA VAL A 60 16.49 -37.42 44.02
C VAL A 60 16.21 -35.91 43.73
N THR A 61 15.76 -35.17 44.75
CA THR A 61 15.44 -33.71 44.77
C THR A 61 16.62 -32.87 45.36
N ALA A 62 16.73 -31.52 45.41
CA ALA A 62 15.76 -30.48 45.81
C ALA A 62 16.33 -29.02 45.81
N LYS A 63 15.44 -28.00 45.81
CA LYS A 63 15.51 -26.61 46.39
C LYS A 63 16.58 -25.60 45.86
N VAL A 64 16.30 -24.35 45.42
CA VAL A 64 15.41 -23.20 45.82
C VAL A 64 16.02 -22.23 46.86
N GLY A 65 16.24 -20.95 46.48
CA GLY A 65 16.48 -19.79 47.38
C GLY A 65 17.01 -18.51 46.65
N PRO A 66 16.65 -17.25 47.03
CA PRO A 66 16.46 -16.19 46.02
C PRO A 66 17.23 -14.84 46.33
N PRO A 67 16.81 -13.59 45.97
CA PRO A 67 17.72 -12.62 45.30
C PRO A 67 17.91 -11.25 46.03
N HIS A 68 18.80 -10.37 45.57
CA HIS A 68 18.80 -8.93 45.96
C HIS A 68 19.45 -7.96 44.93
N ASN A 69 19.41 -6.66 45.24
CA ASN A 69 19.33 -5.49 44.33
C ASN A 69 20.49 -4.47 44.55
N THR A 70 20.42 -3.28 43.91
CA THR A 70 21.31 -2.06 43.97
C THR A 70 22.54 -2.07 43.04
N GLY A 71 23.07 -0.94 42.52
CA GLY A 71 22.58 0.46 42.50
C GLY A 71 23.69 1.53 42.26
N PHE A 72 23.48 2.42 41.26
CA PHE A 72 24.00 3.82 41.13
C PHE A 72 25.51 4.19 40.98
N ASP A 73 25.89 4.55 39.74
CA ASP A 73 26.67 5.76 39.32
C ASP A 73 28.21 5.90 39.66
N PRO A 74 28.96 6.99 39.30
CA PRO A 74 29.97 6.91 38.23
C PRO A 74 31.40 7.41 38.59
N GLY A 75 32.39 7.24 37.68
CA GLY A 75 33.74 7.80 37.85
C GLY A 75 34.70 7.63 36.65
N ASN A 76 35.46 8.68 36.34
CA ASN A 76 36.39 8.85 35.21
C ASN A 76 37.88 8.78 35.69
N PRO A 77 38.95 9.00 34.88
CA PRO A 77 39.46 8.34 33.65
C PRO A 77 40.89 7.71 33.83
N GLU A 78 41.57 7.44 32.71
CA GLU A 78 43.04 7.27 32.45
C GLU A 78 43.57 5.84 32.16
N PRO A 79 44.74 5.66 31.47
CA PRO A 79 45.68 6.64 30.91
C PRO A 79 46.07 6.47 29.42
N THR A 80 46.85 7.46 28.96
CA THR A 80 47.55 7.59 27.66
C THR A 80 48.61 6.51 27.34
N THR A 81 48.92 6.32 26.05
CA THR A 81 50.29 5.93 25.61
C THR A 81 50.83 6.88 24.54
N ALA A 82 52.15 7.11 24.56
CA ALA A 82 52.82 8.22 23.88
C ALA A 82 53.34 7.87 22.47
N LYS A 83 53.56 8.91 21.64
CA LYS A 83 54.65 8.91 20.64
C LYS A 83 55.42 10.24 20.63
N THR A 84 56.72 10.09 20.41
CA THR A 84 57.78 11.11 20.53
C THR A 84 57.85 12.05 19.33
N GLY A 85 58.15 13.33 19.56
CA GLY A 85 58.41 14.30 18.48
C GLY A 85 59.88 14.34 18.00
N ARG A 86 60.11 14.98 16.85
CA ARG A 86 61.43 15.49 16.42
C ARG A 86 61.32 16.79 15.62
N SER A 87 62.24 17.71 15.93
CA SER A 87 62.77 18.83 15.14
C SER A 87 61.81 19.81 14.46
N ALA A 88 61.89 21.07 14.89
CA ALA A 88 61.35 22.22 14.18
C ALA A 88 62.20 22.59 12.95
N GLY A 89 61.54 23.12 11.91
CA GLY A 89 62.15 23.85 10.80
C GLY A 89 61.35 25.13 10.56
N LEU A 90 62.03 26.28 10.48
CA LEU A 90 61.41 27.58 10.21
C LEU A 90 60.97 27.65 8.74
N GLY A 91 59.65 27.67 8.51
CA GLY A 91 59.04 27.90 7.20
C GLY A 91 58.38 29.29 7.16
N VAL A 92 58.71 30.07 6.12
CA VAL A 92 58.14 31.41 5.92
C VAL A 92 56.64 31.32 5.66
N GLY A 93 55.87 32.21 6.30
CA GLY A 93 54.42 32.19 6.21
C GLY A 93 53.90 32.48 4.80
N SER A 94 53.28 31.48 4.18
CA SER A 94 52.28 31.69 3.14
C SER A 94 50.96 32.07 3.81
N THR A 95 50.73 33.38 3.99
CA THR A 95 49.36 33.87 4.18
C THR A 95 48.61 33.66 2.87
N GLU A 96 48.02 32.49 2.68
CA GLU A 96 46.88 32.41 1.77
C GLU A 96 45.85 33.45 2.26
N PRO A 97 45.24 34.24 1.36
CA PRO A 97 44.17 35.11 1.77
C PRO A 97 43.07 34.21 2.33
N VAL A 98 42.74 34.40 3.61
CA VAL A 98 41.52 33.83 4.20
C VAL A 98 40.38 34.33 3.32
N ARG A 99 39.87 33.46 2.44
CA ARG A 99 38.66 33.76 1.70
C ARG A 99 37.61 34.04 2.77
N ALA A 100 37.05 35.24 2.76
CA ALA A 100 35.86 35.52 3.57
C ALA A 100 34.86 34.42 3.24
N GLU A 101 34.41 33.68 4.26
CA GLU A 101 33.43 32.61 4.05
C GLU A 101 32.19 33.23 3.43
N VAL A 102 31.93 32.89 2.16
CA VAL A 102 30.71 33.30 1.48
C VAL A 102 29.58 32.39 1.95
N GLY A 103 28.40 32.97 2.14
CA GLY A 103 27.21 32.25 2.54
C GLY A 103 26.77 31.25 1.47
N ARG A 104 26.01 30.24 1.89
CA ARG A 104 25.43 29.22 1.04
C ARG A 104 24.02 29.60 0.59
N LEU A 105 23.68 29.24 -0.64
CA LEU A 105 22.35 29.41 -1.21
C LEU A 105 21.53 28.13 -1.06
N TYR A 106 20.39 28.23 -0.40
CA TYR A 106 19.47 27.11 -0.19
C TYR A 106 18.16 27.35 -0.96
N GLY A 107 17.78 26.42 -1.84
CA GLY A 107 16.43 26.36 -2.38
C GLY A 107 15.61 25.35 -1.57
N VAL A 108 14.57 25.80 -0.86
CA VAL A 108 13.87 24.95 0.13
C VAL A 108 12.41 24.78 -0.23
N GLY A 109 12.02 23.53 -0.51
CA GLY A 109 10.62 23.13 -0.72
C GLY A 109 9.85 23.06 0.58
N LEU A 110 8.68 23.71 0.60
CA LEU A 110 7.79 23.79 1.76
C LEU A 110 6.63 22.80 1.73
N GLY A 111 6.50 22.01 0.66
CA GLY A 111 5.32 21.15 0.50
C GLY A 111 4.11 21.88 -0.10
N PRO A 112 2.97 21.18 -0.23
CA PRO A 112 1.81 21.65 -0.99
C PRO A 112 0.98 22.75 -0.29
N GLY A 113 1.07 22.88 1.04
CA GLY A 113 0.35 23.92 1.76
C GLY A 113 0.35 23.75 3.29
N ASP A 114 0.20 22.53 3.79
CA ASP A 114 0.31 22.24 5.23
C ASP A 114 1.76 22.43 5.72
N PRO A 115 2.02 23.24 6.76
CA PRO A 115 3.33 23.31 7.41
C PRO A 115 3.86 21.95 7.87
N GLU A 116 3.02 21.00 8.32
CA GLU A 116 3.48 19.68 8.77
C GLU A 116 4.11 18.83 7.64
N LEU A 117 3.89 19.21 6.37
CA LEU A 117 4.52 18.58 5.20
C LEU A 117 5.86 19.23 4.81
N VAL A 118 6.34 20.24 5.55
CA VAL A 118 7.70 20.75 5.45
C VAL A 118 8.67 19.69 5.96
N THR A 119 9.64 19.29 5.13
CA THR A 119 10.59 18.24 5.53
C THR A 119 11.45 18.67 6.73
N VAL A 120 11.86 17.72 7.57
CA VAL A 120 12.74 17.98 8.74
C VAL A 120 14.01 18.75 8.34
N LYS A 121 14.54 18.47 7.14
CA LYS A 121 15.71 19.16 6.58
C LYS A 121 15.39 20.61 6.20
N ALA A 122 14.24 20.86 5.58
CA ALA A 122 13.74 22.20 5.25
C ALA A 122 13.54 23.03 6.52
N ALA A 123 12.77 22.52 7.50
CA ALA A 123 12.53 23.17 8.78
C ALA A 123 13.83 23.56 9.51
N ARG A 124 14.81 22.64 9.57
CA ARG A 124 16.13 22.90 10.18
C ARG A 124 16.90 24.03 9.48
N LEU A 125 16.89 24.07 8.14
CA LEU A 125 17.59 25.12 7.40
C LEU A 125 16.89 26.48 7.53
N ILE A 126 15.56 26.50 7.47
CA ILE A 126 14.75 27.71 7.71
C ILE A 126 15.04 28.28 9.10
N GLY A 127 15.07 27.45 10.14
CA GLY A 127 15.40 27.88 11.50
C GLY A 127 16.88 28.27 11.71
N ALA A 128 17.80 27.83 10.86
CA ALA A 128 19.23 28.12 10.98
C ALA A 128 19.67 29.39 10.22
N ALA A 129 19.13 29.63 9.01
CA ALA A 129 19.62 30.66 8.10
C ALA A 129 19.54 32.09 8.67
N GLY A 130 20.47 32.96 8.24
CA GLY A 130 20.45 34.38 8.60
C GLY A 130 19.49 35.20 7.73
N VAL A 131 19.14 34.70 6.55
CA VAL A 131 18.31 35.41 5.56
C VAL A 131 17.27 34.45 4.97
N ILE A 132 16.00 34.87 4.99
CA ILE A 132 14.88 34.15 4.40
C ILE A 132 14.32 34.99 3.25
N ALA A 133 14.42 34.47 2.03
CA ALA A 133 13.88 35.11 0.83
C ALA A 133 12.61 34.39 0.36
N TYR A 134 11.58 35.14 -0.01
CA TYR A 134 10.30 34.57 -0.47
C TYR A 134 9.63 35.44 -1.53
N HIS A 135 8.90 34.80 -2.44
CA HIS A 135 8.16 35.47 -3.48
C HIS A 135 6.82 36.01 -2.95
N SER A 136 6.39 37.17 -3.44
CA SER A 136 5.10 37.76 -3.13
C SER A 136 4.53 38.55 -4.30
N ALA A 137 3.21 38.68 -4.37
CA ALA A 137 2.57 39.65 -5.26
C ALA A 137 2.61 41.06 -4.65
N ARG A 138 2.28 42.09 -5.45
CA ARG A 138 2.35 43.52 -5.06
C ARG A 138 1.61 43.88 -3.75
N HIS A 139 0.62 43.09 -3.32
CA HIS A 139 -0.07 43.26 -2.04
C HIS A 139 0.70 42.70 -0.82
N GLY A 140 1.96 42.29 -0.98
CA GLY A 140 2.88 41.92 0.11
C GLY A 140 2.60 40.62 0.86
N ARG A 141 1.59 39.83 0.45
CA ARG A 141 1.30 38.52 1.05
C ARG A 141 2.03 37.43 0.26
N SER A 142 2.54 36.43 0.97
CA SER A 142 3.26 35.28 0.42
C SER A 142 2.74 34.01 1.08
N ILE A 143 2.32 33.02 0.29
CA ILE A 143 1.88 31.72 0.82
C ILE A 143 3.10 30.98 1.37
N ALA A 144 4.22 30.92 0.63
CA ALA A 144 5.50 30.39 1.08
C ALA A 144 5.90 30.92 2.48
N ARG A 145 5.83 32.25 2.70
CA ARG A 145 6.12 32.83 4.02
C ARG A 145 5.14 32.35 5.10
N SER A 146 3.85 32.22 4.78
CA SER A 146 2.85 31.75 5.76
C SER A 146 3.02 30.27 6.12
N VAL A 147 3.40 29.40 5.17
CA VAL A 147 3.69 27.99 5.44
C VAL A 147 4.98 27.83 6.24
N ALA A 148 6.00 28.64 5.95
CA ALA A 148 7.25 28.64 6.70
C ALA A 148 7.14 29.25 8.11
N ALA A 149 6.06 29.98 8.43
CA ALA A 149 5.95 30.79 9.65
C ALA A 149 6.23 30.04 10.98
N PRO A 150 5.82 28.76 11.18
CA PRO A 150 6.16 28.01 12.39
C PRO A 150 7.66 27.73 12.59
N TYR A 151 8.47 27.88 11.53
CA TYR A 151 9.91 27.58 11.51
C TYR A 151 10.80 28.83 11.51
N LEU A 152 10.21 30.03 11.44
CA LEU A 152 10.93 31.30 11.47
C LEU A 152 11.31 31.68 12.91
N ARG A 153 12.52 32.22 13.10
CA ARG A 153 12.99 32.72 14.40
C ARG A 153 12.53 34.14 14.73
N GLY A 154 12.17 34.92 13.70
CA GLY A 154 11.78 36.33 13.84
C GLY A 154 12.93 37.34 13.99
N ASP A 155 14.17 36.89 14.16
CA ASP A 155 15.39 37.73 14.14
C ASP A 155 16.08 37.78 12.76
N GLN A 156 15.54 37.05 11.79
CA GLN A 156 16.13 36.79 10.47
C GLN A 156 15.85 37.96 9.52
N VAL A 157 16.76 38.19 8.56
CA VAL A 157 16.51 39.19 7.52
C VAL A 157 15.54 38.61 6.48
N GLU A 158 14.39 39.27 6.30
CA GLU A 158 13.34 38.83 5.36
C GLU A 158 13.43 39.58 4.02
N GLU A 159 13.87 38.87 2.98
CA GLU A 159 14.03 39.38 1.61
C GLU A 159 12.78 39.12 0.77
N ALA A 160 11.83 40.06 0.80
CA ALA A 160 10.62 39.99 -0.02
C ALA A 160 10.94 40.20 -1.52
N LEU A 161 10.70 39.16 -2.33
CA LEU A 161 10.85 39.16 -3.77
C LEU A 161 9.49 39.48 -4.42
N VAL A 162 9.16 40.78 -4.49
CA VAL A 162 7.86 41.27 -4.98
C VAL A 162 7.82 41.28 -6.51
N TYR A 163 6.96 40.48 -7.12
CA TYR A 163 6.86 40.40 -8.58
C TYR A 163 6.47 41.76 -9.22
N PRO A 164 7.09 42.15 -10.36
CA PRO A 164 6.77 43.39 -11.06
C PRO A 164 5.40 43.31 -11.72
N VAL A 165 5.01 42.14 -12.24
CA VAL A 165 3.72 41.80 -12.83
C VAL A 165 3.41 40.33 -12.51
N THR A 166 2.14 39.97 -12.41
CA THR A 166 1.69 38.59 -12.17
C THR A 166 0.76 38.09 -13.28
N THR A 167 -0.23 38.90 -13.68
CA THR A 167 -1.16 38.58 -14.79
C THR A 167 -1.47 39.79 -15.69
N GLU A 168 -1.03 40.98 -15.28
CA GLU A 168 -1.27 42.26 -15.91
C GLU A 168 -0.43 42.47 -17.19
N THR A 169 -0.91 43.31 -18.10
CA THR A 169 -0.11 43.83 -19.21
C THR A 169 1.02 44.72 -18.70
N THR A 170 2.11 44.81 -19.45
CA THR A 170 3.28 45.60 -19.08
C THR A 170 3.77 46.44 -20.25
N ASP A 171 4.13 47.70 -19.97
CA ASP A 171 4.76 48.61 -20.92
C ASP A 171 6.28 48.36 -21.07
N HIS A 172 6.79 47.28 -20.47
CA HIS A 172 8.19 46.91 -20.54
C HIS A 172 8.62 46.59 -21.99
N PRO A 173 9.76 47.10 -22.50
CA PRO A 173 10.16 46.90 -23.90
C PRO A 173 10.42 45.45 -24.27
N GLY A 174 10.80 44.60 -23.30
CA GLY A 174 10.91 43.14 -23.47
C GLY A 174 9.62 42.35 -23.16
N GLY A 175 8.48 43.02 -23.03
CA GLY A 175 7.20 42.45 -22.59
C GLY A 175 7.28 41.79 -21.21
N TYR A 176 6.32 40.89 -20.94
CA TYR A 176 6.21 40.15 -19.68
C TYR A 176 7.49 39.37 -19.32
N GLN A 177 8.11 38.73 -20.32
CA GLN A 177 9.33 37.95 -20.10
C GLN A 177 10.52 38.83 -19.70
N GLY A 178 10.74 39.96 -20.40
CA GLY A 178 11.78 40.91 -20.04
C GLY A 178 11.59 41.49 -18.64
N ALA A 179 10.35 41.84 -18.28
CA ALA A 179 10.04 42.36 -16.94
C ALA A 179 10.37 41.34 -15.83
N LEU A 180 10.11 40.04 -16.06
CA LEU A 180 10.50 38.98 -15.12
C LEU A 180 12.02 38.74 -15.09
N ASP A 181 12.71 38.76 -16.24
CA ASP A 181 14.15 38.50 -16.26
C ASP A 181 14.99 39.61 -15.61
N ASP A 182 14.57 40.88 -15.76
CA ASP A 182 15.17 42.02 -15.05
C ASP A 182 14.86 41.98 -13.55
N PHE A 183 13.63 41.60 -13.16
CA PHE A 183 13.29 41.34 -11.76
C PHE A 183 14.15 40.25 -11.13
N TYR A 184 14.33 39.11 -11.79
CA TYR A 184 15.17 38.03 -11.28
C TYR A 184 16.66 38.39 -11.29
N ALA A 185 17.12 39.25 -12.20
CA ALA A 185 18.47 39.81 -12.17
C ALA A 185 18.66 40.72 -10.94
N ALA A 186 17.73 41.63 -10.67
CA ALA A 186 17.77 42.49 -9.48
C ALA A 186 17.68 41.69 -8.17
N CYS A 187 16.85 40.65 -8.11
CA CYS A 187 16.78 39.74 -6.96
C CYS A 187 18.10 38.99 -6.78
N ALA A 188 18.71 38.49 -7.85
CA ALA A 188 20.01 37.81 -7.77
C ALA A 188 21.11 38.73 -7.22
N VAL A 189 21.14 40.02 -7.61
CA VAL A 189 22.08 41.01 -7.05
C VAL A 189 21.86 41.24 -5.56
N ARG A 190 20.61 41.35 -5.10
CA ARG A 190 20.28 41.46 -3.66
C ARG A 190 20.76 40.25 -2.88
N LEU A 191 20.37 39.04 -3.29
CA LEU A 191 20.75 37.81 -2.59
C LEU A 191 22.27 37.57 -2.63
N ALA A 192 22.95 37.91 -3.73
CA ALA A 192 24.40 37.93 -3.82
C ALA A 192 25.05 38.83 -2.75
N GLY A 193 24.49 40.01 -2.48
CA GLY A 193 24.95 40.88 -1.39
C GLY A 193 24.77 40.32 0.04
N HIS A 194 23.90 39.33 0.23
CA HIS A 194 23.85 38.56 1.49
C HIS A 194 24.92 37.48 1.54
N LEU A 195 25.07 36.72 0.44
CA LEU A 195 26.02 35.61 0.31
C LEU A 195 27.47 36.11 0.34
N ASP A 196 27.79 37.21 -0.36
CA ASP A 196 29.09 37.89 -0.33
C ASP A 196 29.46 38.41 1.07
N ALA A 197 28.45 38.65 1.93
CA ALA A 197 28.61 39.06 3.32
C ALA A 197 28.60 37.87 4.31
N GLY A 198 28.79 36.64 3.83
CA GLY A 198 28.88 35.43 4.66
C GLY A 198 27.58 34.96 5.29
N ARG A 199 26.42 35.40 4.78
CA ARG A 199 25.10 35.01 5.31
C ARG A 199 24.45 33.97 4.42
N ASP A 200 24.10 32.82 5.02
CA ASP A 200 23.28 31.81 4.37
C ASP A 200 21.88 32.36 4.02
N VAL A 201 21.47 32.10 2.78
CA VAL A 201 20.18 32.54 2.21
C VAL A 201 19.31 31.33 1.91
N VAL A 202 18.18 31.21 2.59
CA VAL A 202 17.13 30.24 2.26
C VAL A 202 16.06 30.92 1.40
N VAL A 203 15.88 30.44 0.17
CA VAL A 203 14.80 30.83 -0.72
C VAL A 203 13.65 29.84 -0.57
N LEU A 204 12.52 30.33 -0.07
CA LEU A 204 11.31 29.56 0.17
C LEU A 204 10.55 29.27 -1.13
N CYS A 205 10.15 28.02 -1.31
CA CYS A 205 9.39 27.53 -2.46
C CYS A 205 8.16 26.75 -2.00
N GLU A 206 6.98 27.14 -2.47
CA GLU A 206 5.78 26.30 -2.38
C GLU A 206 5.94 25.07 -3.30
N GLY A 207 5.51 23.90 -2.82
CA GLY A 207 5.81 22.62 -3.47
C GLY A 207 7.30 22.28 -3.39
N ASP A 208 7.91 22.04 -4.56
CA ASP A 208 9.32 21.67 -4.72
C ASP A 208 10.10 22.76 -5.52
N PRO A 209 11.35 23.11 -5.14
CA PRO A 209 12.10 24.19 -5.78
C PRO A 209 12.44 23.97 -7.27
N MET A 210 12.48 22.72 -7.73
CA MET A 210 12.84 22.32 -9.10
C MET A 210 11.64 21.83 -9.92
N PHE A 211 10.47 21.65 -9.30
CA PHE A 211 9.25 21.26 -9.98
C PHE A 211 8.34 22.46 -10.25
N TYR A 212 8.58 23.18 -11.35
CA TYR A 212 7.87 24.41 -11.73
C TYR A 212 7.94 25.56 -10.69
N GLY A 213 8.93 25.53 -9.79
CA GLY A 213 9.18 26.52 -8.75
C GLY A 213 9.96 27.76 -9.23
N SER A 214 9.69 28.93 -8.64
CA SER A 214 10.33 30.19 -9.04
C SER A 214 11.83 30.26 -8.70
N TYR A 215 12.29 29.48 -7.72
CA TYR A 215 13.71 29.39 -7.35
C TYR A 215 14.62 28.97 -8.51
N MET A 216 14.13 28.20 -9.49
CA MET A 216 14.90 27.84 -10.70
C MET A 216 15.51 29.07 -11.40
N HIS A 217 14.83 30.22 -11.37
CA HIS A 217 15.30 31.48 -11.97
C HIS A 217 16.44 32.15 -11.20
N LEU A 218 16.56 31.89 -9.89
CA LEU A 218 17.64 32.36 -9.02
C LEU A 218 18.80 31.36 -9.02
N HIS A 219 18.49 30.05 -8.97
CA HIS A 219 19.46 28.97 -9.08
C HIS A 219 20.33 29.12 -10.33
N LYS A 220 19.73 29.29 -11.52
CA LYS A 220 20.48 29.50 -12.77
C LYS A 220 21.39 30.75 -12.76
N ARG A 221 21.06 31.75 -11.93
CA ARG A 221 21.80 33.03 -11.81
C ARG A 221 22.88 33.01 -10.72
N LEU A 222 22.81 32.11 -9.73
CA LEU A 222 23.65 32.15 -8.54
C LEU A 222 24.45 30.86 -8.28
N ALA A 223 23.96 29.69 -8.71
CA ALA A 223 24.58 28.40 -8.39
C ALA A 223 25.96 28.16 -9.03
N HIS A 224 26.32 28.94 -10.05
CA HIS A 224 27.67 28.94 -10.64
C HIS A 224 28.66 29.83 -9.87
N ARG A 225 28.18 30.62 -8.89
CA ARG A 225 28.97 31.59 -8.10
C ARG A 225 29.04 31.24 -6.61
N TYR A 226 28.01 30.59 -6.07
CA TYR A 226 27.91 30.21 -4.66
C TYR A 226 27.64 28.71 -4.51
N GLU A 227 28.18 28.11 -3.45
CA GLU A 227 27.79 26.75 -3.06
C GLU A 227 26.29 26.74 -2.77
N THR A 228 25.60 25.81 -3.44
CA THR A 228 24.14 25.81 -3.53
C THR A 228 23.59 24.43 -3.25
N GLU A 229 22.58 24.37 -2.38
CA GLU A 229 21.92 23.12 -2.00
C GLU A 229 20.39 23.25 -2.23
N VAL A 230 19.78 22.18 -2.72
CA VAL A 230 18.33 22.10 -2.93
C VAL A 230 17.76 21.07 -1.97
N VAL A 231 16.75 21.47 -1.20
CA VAL A 231 15.95 20.58 -0.36
C VAL A 231 14.61 20.35 -1.04
N PRO A 232 14.30 19.11 -1.46
CA PRO A 232 13.06 18.82 -2.14
C PRO A 232 11.86 18.96 -1.21
N GLY A 233 10.70 19.25 -1.80
CA GLY A 233 9.43 19.38 -1.10
C GLY A 233 8.36 18.42 -1.65
N VAL A 234 7.33 18.15 -0.87
CA VAL A 234 6.16 17.40 -1.35
C VAL A 234 5.46 18.22 -2.44
N THR A 235 5.24 17.66 -3.63
CA THR A 235 4.62 18.42 -4.73
C THR A 235 3.12 18.65 -4.50
N SER A 236 2.55 19.68 -5.13
CA SER A 236 1.10 19.88 -5.16
C SER A 236 0.35 18.71 -5.81
N VAL A 237 0.97 18.00 -6.76
CA VAL A 237 0.39 16.80 -7.37
C VAL A 237 0.28 15.66 -6.35
N SER A 238 1.35 15.42 -5.59
CA SER A 238 1.38 14.42 -4.52
C SER A 238 0.39 14.76 -3.39
N GLY A 239 0.33 16.04 -3.00
CA GLY A 239 -0.65 16.53 -2.02
C GLY A 239 -2.09 16.34 -2.51
N ALA A 240 -2.39 16.73 -3.75
CA ALA A 240 -3.72 16.62 -4.34
C ALA A 240 -4.20 15.17 -4.45
N ALA A 241 -3.35 14.23 -4.86
CA ALA A 241 -3.68 12.81 -4.89
C ALA A 241 -3.98 12.25 -3.49
N ALA A 242 -3.21 12.66 -2.48
CA ALA A 242 -3.39 12.21 -1.10
C ALA A 242 -4.73 12.69 -0.51
N VAL A 243 -5.11 13.96 -0.72
CA VAL A 243 -6.38 14.51 -0.18
C VAL A 243 -7.61 14.08 -0.99
N LEU A 244 -7.44 13.81 -2.29
CA LEU A 244 -8.44 13.13 -3.12
C LEU A 244 -8.66 11.67 -2.68
N GLY A 245 -7.73 11.08 -1.94
CA GLY A 245 -7.80 9.69 -1.48
C GLY A 245 -7.63 8.66 -2.61
N ARG A 246 -7.04 9.05 -3.74
CA ARG A 246 -6.94 8.22 -4.95
C ARG A 246 -5.48 8.01 -5.38
N PRO A 247 -5.09 6.78 -5.79
CA PRO A 247 -3.79 6.54 -6.40
C PRO A 247 -3.56 7.45 -7.61
N LEU A 248 -2.39 8.08 -7.67
CA LEU A 248 -2.01 8.97 -8.77
C LEU A 248 -1.65 8.20 -10.05
N VAL A 249 -0.98 7.06 -9.88
CA VAL A 249 -0.58 6.09 -10.92
C VAL A 249 -0.32 4.73 -10.28
N GLU A 250 -0.53 3.66 -11.05
CA GLU A 250 -0.30 2.27 -10.66
C GLU A 250 0.47 1.49 -11.73
N ARG A 251 1.28 0.52 -11.29
CA ARG A 251 1.96 -0.48 -12.14
C ARG A 251 2.78 0.12 -13.29
N ASN A 252 2.25 0.10 -14.51
CA ASN A 252 2.90 0.53 -15.75
C ASN A 252 2.32 1.84 -16.30
N GLU A 253 1.42 2.49 -15.55
CA GLU A 253 0.74 3.73 -15.97
C GLU A 253 1.71 4.92 -16.11
N THR A 254 1.39 5.77 -17.08
CA THR A 254 2.14 6.97 -17.41
C THR A 254 1.52 8.21 -16.74
N LEU A 255 2.28 8.86 -15.87
CA LEU A 255 1.92 10.18 -15.31
C LEU A 255 2.44 11.30 -16.22
N THR A 256 1.54 12.14 -16.72
CA THR A 256 1.91 13.35 -17.46
C THR A 256 1.56 14.61 -16.67
N VAL A 257 2.55 15.46 -16.35
CA VAL A 257 2.32 16.71 -15.60
C VAL A 257 2.51 17.93 -16.48
N LEU A 258 1.43 18.69 -16.68
CA LEU A 258 1.31 19.77 -17.65
C LEU A 258 1.08 21.12 -16.94
N PRO A 259 1.63 22.23 -17.45
CA PRO A 259 1.18 23.56 -17.05
C PRO A 259 -0.06 23.95 -17.86
N GLY A 260 -1.13 24.43 -17.20
CA GLY A 260 -2.37 24.88 -17.86
C GLY A 260 -2.19 26.02 -18.87
N THR A 261 -1.00 26.61 -18.97
CA THR A 261 -0.64 27.62 -19.97
C THR A 261 -0.43 27.06 -21.39
N LEU A 262 -0.24 25.75 -21.58
CA LEU A 262 -0.07 25.13 -22.92
C LEU A 262 -1.27 25.41 -23.86
N PRO A 263 -1.09 25.39 -25.20
CA PRO A 263 -2.20 25.50 -26.16
C PRO A 263 -3.26 24.41 -25.94
N ALA A 264 -4.52 24.70 -26.26
CA ALA A 264 -5.65 23.80 -25.99
C ALA A 264 -5.49 22.41 -26.66
N GLU A 265 -5.14 22.38 -27.95
CA GLU A 265 -4.92 21.12 -28.68
C GLU A 265 -3.72 20.32 -28.14
N VAL A 266 -2.67 21.01 -27.69
CA VAL A 266 -1.49 20.37 -27.07
C VAL A 266 -1.86 19.76 -25.72
N LEU A 267 -2.68 20.44 -24.91
CA LEU A 267 -3.24 19.87 -23.69
C LEU A 267 -4.09 18.63 -24.01
N ALA A 268 -5.04 18.72 -24.94
CA ALA A 268 -5.92 17.62 -25.30
C ALA A 268 -5.14 16.40 -25.81
N GLY A 269 -4.14 16.61 -26.67
CA GLY A 269 -3.26 15.55 -27.17
C GLY A 269 -2.47 14.85 -26.07
N HIS A 270 -1.91 15.60 -25.11
CA HIS A 270 -1.22 15.00 -23.96
C HIS A 270 -2.18 14.31 -22.98
N ILE A 271 -3.38 14.84 -22.77
CA ILE A 271 -4.40 14.25 -21.88
C ILE A 271 -4.90 12.92 -22.45
N GLY A 272 -5.18 12.86 -23.75
CA GLY A 272 -5.66 11.64 -24.40
C GLY A 272 -4.61 10.53 -24.47
N ALA A 273 -3.32 10.88 -24.53
CA ALA A 273 -2.22 9.93 -24.68
C ALA A 273 -1.67 9.36 -23.36
N ALA A 274 -2.10 9.89 -22.20
CA ALA A 274 -1.59 9.51 -20.88
C ALA A 274 -2.64 8.74 -20.06
N ASP A 275 -2.19 7.83 -19.20
CA ASP A 275 -3.06 7.10 -18.27
C ASP A 275 -3.57 8.04 -17.17
N SER A 276 -2.67 8.82 -16.58
CA SER A 276 -2.95 9.77 -15.50
C SER A 276 -2.29 11.11 -15.76
N VAL A 277 -2.97 12.20 -15.37
CA VAL A 277 -2.59 13.56 -15.75
C VAL A 277 -2.75 14.52 -14.58
N ALA A 278 -1.78 15.41 -14.38
CA ALA A 278 -1.94 16.57 -13.51
C ALA A 278 -1.73 17.87 -14.30
N VAL A 279 -2.76 18.71 -14.40
CA VAL A 279 -2.67 20.04 -15.05
C VAL A 279 -2.61 21.12 -13.98
N LEU A 280 -1.44 21.72 -13.82
CA LEU A 280 -1.12 22.69 -12.79
C LEU A 280 -1.55 24.11 -13.14
N LYS A 281 -1.78 24.93 -12.09
CA LYS A 281 -1.91 26.40 -12.17
C LYS A 281 -3.13 26.83 -12.98
N LEU A 282 -4.30 26.26 -12.67
CA LEU A 282 -5.55 26.48 -13.42
C LEU A 282 -5.90 27.97 -13.52
N GLY A 283 -6.45 28.58 -12.46
CA GLY A 283 -6.85 29.99 -12.47
C GLY A 283 -7.57 30.41 -13.76
N ARG A 284 -7.09 31.47 -14.40
CA ARG A 284 -7.58 31.97 -15.70
C ARG A 284 -7.48 30.99 -16.90
N THR A 285 -6.80 29.85 -16.74
CA THR A 285 -6.69 28.82 -17.78
C THR A 285 -7.70 27.69 -17.60
N PHE A 286 -8.53 27.74 -16.55
CA PHE A 286 -9.46 26.67 -16.17
C PHE A 286 -10.37 26.22 -17.32
N GLU A 287 -11.09 27.14 -17.97
CA GLU A 287 -12.04 26.81 -19.05
C GLU A 287 -11.34 26.02 -20.15
N LYS A 288 -10.25 26.57 -20.69
CA LYS A 288 -9.42 25.91 -21.71
C LYS A 288 -8.89 24.53 -21.26
N VAL A 289 -8.56 24.34 -19.98
CA VAL A 289 -8.11 23.04 -19.46
C VAL A 289 -9.28 22.06 -19.39
N ARG A 290 -10.44 22.47 -18.87
CA ARG A 290 -11.68 21.67 -18.83
C ARG A 290 -12.11 21.28 -20.25
N ASP A 291 -12.07 22.21 -21.19
CA ASP A 291 -12.43 21.98 -22.59
C ASP A 291 -11.41 21.05 -23.28
N ALA A 292 -10.12 21.09 -22.90
CA ALA A 292 -9.12 20.13 -23.36
C ALA A 292 -9.34 18.71 -22.79
N PHE A 293 -9.79 18.58 -21.53
CA PHE A 293 -10.24 17.31 -20.96
C PHE A 293 -11.50 16.77 -21.67
N ALA A 294 -12.44 17.66 -22.04
CA ALA A 294 -13.62 17.30 -22.82
C ALA A 294 -13.24 16.81 -24.22
N ALA A 295 -12.36 17.53 -24.92
CA ALA A 295 -11.86 17.15 -26.25
C ALA A 295 -11.05 15.85 -26.24
N ALA A 296 -10.39 15.52 -25.14
CA ALA A 296 -9.70 14.25 -24.92
C ALA A 296 -10.63 13.10 -24.48
N GLY A 297 -11.92 13.37 -24.23
CA GLY A 297 -12.90 12.37 -23.76
C GLY A 297 -12.71 11.92 -22.30
N LYS A 298 -11.95 12.69 -21.49
CA LYS A 298 -11.59 12.33 -20.09
C LYS A 298 -12.10 13.32 -19.04
N LEU A 299 -13.09 14.14 -19.37
CA LEU A 299 -13.62 15.17 -18.45
C LEU A 299 -14.32 14.56 -17.23
N ASP A 300 -15.13 13.52 -17.44
CA ASP A 300 -15.96 12.91 -16.40
C ASP A 300 -15.14 12.11 -15.37
N GLU A 301 -13.92 11.72 -15.73
CA GLU A 301 -12.94 11.03 -14.88
C GLU A 301 -12.02 12.00 -14.12
N ALA A 302 -11.99 13.27 -14.53
CA ALA A 302 -11.07 14.27 -14.01
C ALA A 302 -11.62 15.02 -12.78
N TRP A 303 -10.71 15.33 -11.85
CA TRP A 303 -11.00 15.98 -10.59
C TRP A 303 -10.36 17.37 -10.52
N TYR A 304 -11.06 18.28 -9.87
CA TYR A 304 -10.56 19.58 -9.48
C TYR A 304 -10.07 19.53 -8.03
N VAL A 305 -8.86 20.03 -7.77
CA VAL A 305 -8.32 20.20 -6.41
C VAL A 305 -7.77 21.62 -6.22
N GLU A 306 -8.36 22.38 -5.31
CA GLU A 306 -7.90 23.69 -4.82
C GLU A 306 -7.14 23.52 -3.51
N ARG A 307 -6.03 24.25 -3.33
CA ARG A 307 -5.34 24.42 -2.03
C ARG A 307 -5.10 23.10 -1.27
N ALA A 308 -4.70 22.04 -1.98
CA ALA A 308 -4.47 20.73 -1.38
C ALA A 308 -3.63 20.82 -0.09
N THR A 309 -4.12 20.19 0.98
CA THR A 309 -3.57 20.19 2.36
C THR A 309 -3.64 21.52 3.13
N ALA A 310 -4.08 22.62 2.50
CA ALA A 310 -4.15 23.93 3.15
C ALA A 310 -5.58 24.31 3.59
N ALA A 311 -5.66 25.34 4.44
CA ALA A 311 -6.94 25.93 4.81
C ALA A 311 -7.68 26.47 3.56
N GLY A 312 -8.94 26.05 3.41
CA GLY A 312 -9.75 26.35 2.23
C GLY A 312 -9.58 25.34 1.08
N GLU A 313 -9.08 24.14 1.34
CA GLU A 313 -9.10 23.02 0.40
C GLU A 313 -10.51 22.81 -0.20
N ARG A 314 -10.55 22.52 -1.50
CA ARG A 314 -11.79 22.20 -2.23
C ARG A 314 -11.54 21.10 -3.23
N ILE A 315 -12.35 20.05 -3.20
CA ILE A 315 -12.31 18.92 -4.14
C ILE A 315 -13.69 18.78 -4.79
N ALA A 316 -13.72 18.63 -6.11
CA ALA A 316 -14.95 18.45 -6.91
C ALA A 316 -14.65 17.73 -8.23
N PRO A 317 -15.64 17.15 -8.93
CA PRO A 317 -15.49 16.75 -10.33
C PRO A 317 -15.12 17.97 -11.19
N LEU A 318 -14.26 17.78 -12.20
CA LEU A 318 -13.75 18.89 -13.02
C LEU A 318 -14.84 19.56 -13.86
N ALA A 319 -15.87 18.79 -14.27
CA ALA A 319 -17.02 19.27 -15.02
C ALA A 319 -17.87 20.29 -14.25
N ASP A 320 -18.05 20.08 -12.94
CA ASP A 320 -19.04 20.78 -12.11
C ASP A 320 -18.56 22.14 -11.57
N VAL A 321 -17.29 22.48 -11.80
CA VAL A 321 -16.67 23.67 -11.22
C VAL A 321 -16.94 24.93 -12.05
N ASP A 322 -17.54 25.94 -11.40
CA ASP A 322 -17.70 27.29 -11.95
C ASP A 322 -16.32 27.92 -12.25
N PRO A 323 -16.01 28.26 -13.52
CA PRO A 323 -14.76 28.91 -13.90
C PRO A 323 -14.46 30.22 -13.16
N ALA A 324 -15.49 31.00 -12.82
CA ALA A 324 -15.32 32.28 -12.12
C ALA A 324 -14.79 32.10 -10.69
N SER A 325 -14.90 30.91 -10.12
CA SER A 325 -14.49 30.56 -8.75
C SER A 325 -13.05 30.08 -8.61
N VAL A 326 -12.31 29.88 -9.71
CA VAL A 326 -11.07 29.09 -9.71
C VAL A 326 -9.81 29.96 -9.49
N PRO A 327 -9.06 29.79 -8.38
CA PRO A 327 -7.82 30.50 -8.15
C PRO A 327 -6.61 29.83 -8.81
N TYR A 328 -5.48 30.54 -8.81
CA TYR A 328 -4.19 30.03 -9.30
C TYR A 328 -3.71 28.75 -8.58
N PHE A 329 -3.93 28.66 -7.28
CA PHE A 329 -3.53 27.52 -6.44
C PHE A 329 -4.55 26.37 -6.51
N SER A 330 -4.79 25.91 -7.73
CA SER A 330 -5.58 24.73 -8.03
C SER A 330 -5.00 23.97 -9.23
N LEU A 331 -5.30 22.67 -9.30
CA LEU A 331 -4.91 21.78 -10.36
C LEU A 331 -6.06 20.86 -10.77
N ALA A 332 -6.04 20.40 -12.01
CA ALA A 332 -6.88 19.31 -12.48
C ALA A 332 -6.10 18.00 -12.38
N LEU A 333 -6.74 16.93 -11.93
CA LEU A 333 -6.12 15.63 -11.69
C LEU A 333 -6.98 14.53 -12.31
N LEU A 334 -6.43 13.83 -13.29
CA LEU A 334 -6.89 12.52 -13.73
C LEU A 334 -6.06 11.48 -12.96
N PRO A 335 -6.62 10.79 -11.96
CA PRO A 335 -5.92 9.79 -11.16
C PRO A 335 -5.69 8.48 -11.94
N SER A 336 -5.25 7.42 -11.27
CA SER A 336 -5.10 6.10 -11.87
C SER A 336 -6.45 5.56 -12.40
N PRO A 337 -6.54 5.15 -13.68
CA PRO A 337 -7.71 4.43 -14.19
C PRO A 337 -7.84 3.02 -13.61
N VAL A 338 -6.78 2.40 -13.05
CA VAL A 338 -6.91 1.13 -12.32
C VAL A 338 -7.73 1.31 -11.03
N HIS A 339 -7.62 2.47 -10.36
CA HIS A 339 -8.48 2.78 -9.22
C HIS A 339 -9.94 2.93 -9.63
N GLU A 340 -10.26 3.66 -10.71
CA GLU A 340 -11.64 3.72 -11.22
C GLU A 340 -12.11 2.39 -11.80
N ALA A 341 -11.26 1.57 -12.44
CA ALA A 341 -11.66 0.24 -12.90
C ALA A 341 -11.95 -0.72 -11.73
N ALA A 342 -11.21 -0.63 -10.63
CA ALA A 342 -11.50 -1.35 -9.39
C ALA A 342 -12.79 -0.82 -8.73
N VAL A 343 -12.94 0.50 -8.59
CA VAL A 343 -14.12 1.15 -8.01
C VAL A 343 -15.36 0.97 -8.89
N VAL A 344 -15.23 0.86 -10.21
CA VAL A 344 -16.32 0.57 -11.15
C VAL A 344 -16.63 -0.92 -11.17
N ALA A 345 -15.65 -1.82 -11.06
CA ALA A 345 -15.91 -3.24 -10.81
C ALA A 345 -16.56 -3.50 -9.43
N GLU A 346 -16.34 -2.63 -8.44
CA GLU A 346 -17.05 -2.63 -7.16
C GLU A 346 -18.41 -1.90 -7.24
N ARG A 347 -18.58 -0.89 -8.11
CA ARG A 347 -19.86 -0.14 -8.28
C ARG A 347 -20.84 -0.80 -9.24
N THR A 348 -20.41 -1.60 -10.21
CA THR A 348 -21.30 -2.48 -11.00
C THR A 348 -21.94 -3.58 -10.15
N VAL A 349 -21.55 -3.67 -8.89
CA VAL A 349 -22.06 -4.60 -7.87
C VAL A 349 -22.99 -3.90 -6.86
N SER A 350 -23.23 -2.57 -6.96
CA SER A 350 -24.15 -1.87 -6.06
C SER A 350 -25.05 -0.83 -6.77
N SER A 351 -26.31 -1.22 -7.04
CA SER A 351 -27.40 -0.27 -7.21
C SER A 351 -27.75 0.37 -5.87
N PRO A 352 -27.93 1.71 -5.75
CA PRO A 352 -28.37 2.34 -4.52
C PRO A 352 -29.80 1.87 -4.14
N GLY A 353 -29.90 0.91 -3.22
CA GLY A 353 -31.16 0.34 -2.75
C GLY A 353 -31.15 -1.17 -2.53
N THR A 354 -30.21 -1.91 -3.14
CA THR A 354 -30.04 -3.36 -2.93
C THR A 354 -28.98 -3.62 -1.87
N GLY A 355 -29.29 -4.45 -0.87
CA GLY A 355 -28.29 -4.87 0.13
C GLY A 355 -27.29 -5.88 -0.47
N ALA A 356 -26.19 -6.09 0.25
CA ALA A 356 -25.06 -6.88 -0.24
C ALA A 356 -24.29 -7.54 0.92
N VAL A 357 -23.61 -8.65 0.63
CA VAL A 357 -22.76 -9.38 1.58
C VAL A 357 -21.29 -9.26 1.19
N ALA A 358 -20.46 -8.79 2.11
CA ALA A 358 -19.01 -8.92 2.05
C ALA A 358 -18.56 -10.01 3.05
N VAL A 359 -17.87 -11.04 2.59
CA VAL A 359 -17.27 -12.05 3.47
C VAL A 359 -15.83 -11.62 3.77
N VAL A 360 -15.54 -11.23 5.01
CA VAL A 360 -14.34 -10.45 5.36
C VAL A 360 -13.32 -11.26 6.16
N GLY A 361 -12.09 -11.34 5.65
CA GLY A 361 -10.93 -11.87 6.37
C GLY A 361 -10.38 -10.93 7.42
N LEU A 362 -10.42 -11.35 8.69
CA LEU A 362 -9.87 -10.57 9.81
C LEU A 362 -8.35 -10.73 10.00
N GLY A 363 -7.69 -11.59 9.21
CA GLY A 363 -6.33 -12.03 9.50
C GLY A 363 -6.26 -12.95 10.73
N PRO A 364 -5.07 -13.43 11.14
CA PRO A 364 -4.93 -14.38 12.23
C PRO A 364 -5.37 -13.82 13.60
N ALA A 365 -5.25 -12.50 13.82
CA ALA A 365 -5.45 -11.88 15.13
C ALA A 365 -6.05 -10.46 15.09
N GLY A 366 -5.44 -9.48 15.77
CA GLY A 366 -5.98 -8.13 15.97
C GLY A 366 -5.71 -7.15 14.82
N ARG A 367 -6.09 -5.87 15.02
CA ARG A 367 -6.06 -4.79 14.01
C ARG A 367 -4.80 -4.72 13.12
N PRO A 368 -3.54 -4.92 13.59
CA PRO A 368 -2.36 -4.88 12.71
C PRO A 368 -2.33 -5.93 11.60
N TRP A 369 -3.23 -6.91 11.63
CA TRP A 369 -3.34 -7.98 10.64
C TRP A 369 -4.49 -7.80 9.63
N LEU A 370 -5.28 -6.73 9.78
CA LEU A 370 -6.33 -6.37 8.82
C LEU A 370 -5.71 -5.71 7.59
N THR A 371 -6.21 -6.07 6.40
CA THR A 371 -5.97 -5.29 5.19
C THR A 371 -6.78 -3.99 5.24
N PRO A 372 -6.37 -2.91 4.52
CA PRO A 372 -7.20 -1.72 4.38
C PRO A 372 -8.59 -2.04 3.81
N GLU A 373 -8.66 -2.90 2.79
CA GLU A 373 -9.94 -3.33 2.21
C GLU A 373 -10.86 -4.05 3.22
N ALA A 374 -10.31 -4.93 4.06
CA ALA A 374 -11.07 -5.57 5.13
C ALA A 374 -11.55 -4.56 6.18
N TRP A 375 -10.73 -3.55 6.51
CA TRP A 375 -11.13 -2.46 7.39
C TRP A 375 -12.29 -1.64 6.79
N ASP A 376 -12.22 -1.28 5.51
CA ASP A 376 -13.24 -0.47 4.84
C ASP A 376 -14.55 -1.27 4.64
N ALA A 377 -14.46 -2.58 4.34
CA ALA A 377 -15.60 -3.49 4.34
C ALA A 377 -16.28 -3.56 5.72
N LEU A 378 -15.49 -3.64 6.80
CA LEU A 378 -16.02 -3.64 8.18
C LEU A 378 -16.63 -2.30 8.57
N MET A 379 -16.08 -1.16 8.14
CA MET A 379 -16.59 0.17 8.53
C MET A 379 -17.80 0.61 7.69
N SER A 380 -17.91 0.14 6.45
CA SER A 380 -19.04 0.44 5.56
C SER A 380 -20.28 -0.40 5.85
N ALA A 381 -20.14 -1.60 6.43
CA ALA A 381 -21.27 -2.45 6.79
C ALA A 381 -22.24 -1.78 7.78
N ASP A 382 -23.54 -2.09 7.63
CA ASP A 382 -24.59 -1.74 8.58
C ASP A 382 -24.81 -2.87 9.60
N GLU A 383 -24.56 -4.13 9.21
CA GLU A 383 -24.72 -5.31 10.08
C GLU A 383 -23.52 -6.25 9.99
N LEU A 384 -23.04 -6.73 11.14
CA LEU A 384 -21.92 -7.66 11.26
C LEU A 384 -22.43 -9.05 11.67
N VAL A 385 -22.13 -10.08 10.87
CA VAL A 385 -22.53 -11.47 11.13
C VAL A 385 -21.27 -12.32 11.36
N GLY A 386 -21.26 -13.19 12.37
CA GLY A 386 -20.11 -14.05 12.59
C GLY A 386 -20.13 -14.83 13.89
N TYR A 387 -19.11 -15.68 14.04
CA TYR A 387 -18.82 -16.33 15.33
C TYR A 387 -18.39 -15.28 16.36
N GLY A 388 -18.94 -15.33 17.58
CA GLY A 388 -18.72 -14.32 18.64
C GLY A 388 -17.25 -13.90 18.82
N PRO A 389 -16.31 -14.84 19.09
CA PRO A 389 -14.88 -14.56 19.22
C PRO A 389 -14.16 -13.99 17.98
N TYR A 390 -14.83 -13.88 16.84
CA TYR A 390 -14.35 -13.15 15.65
C TYR A 390 -14.96 -11.74 15.62
N LEU A 391 -16.25 -11.58 15.92
CA LEU A 391 -16.88 -10.27 16.11
C LEU A 391 -16.25 -9.47 17.25
N ASP A 392 -15.77 -10.12 18.31
CA ASP A 392 -15.05 -9.50 19.43
C ASP A 392 -13.72 -8.84 18.99
N ARG A 393 -13.16 -9.22 17.83
CA ARG A 393 -11.94 -8.63 17.25
C ARG A 393 -12.23 -7.35 16.47
N VAL A 394 -13.47 -7.17 16.01
CA VAL A 394 -13.91 -5.97 15.31
C VAL A 394 -14.23 -4.90 16.36
N PRO A 395 -13.67 -3.68 16.28
CA PRO A 395 -13.99 -2.60 17.21
C PRO A 395 -15.50 -2.32 17.29
N PRO A 396 -16.07 -2.06 18.48
CA PRO A 396 -17.49 -1.75 18.63
C PRO A 396 -17.83 -0.42 17.94
N ASN A 397 -18.89 -0.43 17.13
CA ASN A 397 -19.43 0.74 16.43
C ASN A 397 -20.95 0.80 16.71
N PRO A 398 -21.46 1.83 17.42
CA PRO A 398 -22.89 1.94 17.75
C PRO A 398 -23.83 2.03 16.54
N ARG A 399 -23.30 2.36 15.34
CA ARG A 399 -24.09 2.43 14.10
C ARG A 399 -24.35 1.05 13.48
N GLN A 400 -23.75 -0.02 14.02
CA GLN A 400 -23.77 -1.37 13.44
C GLN A 400 -24.52 -2.37 14.33
N LYS A 401 -25.37 -3.20 13.73
CA LYS A 401 -25.93 -4.36 14.43
C LYS A 401 -24.94 -5.52 14.43
N ARG A 402 -24.99 -6.39 15.45
CA ARG A 402 -24.10 -7.54 15.59
C ARG A 402 -24.91 -8.82 15.80
N HIS A 403 -24.68 -9.79 14.91
CA HIS A 403 -25.37 -11.07 14.85
C HIS A 403 -24.35 -12.16 15.19
N ALA A 404 -24.11 -12.32 16.50
CA ALA A 404 -23.23 -13.35 17.02
C ALA A 404 -23.92 -14.71 16.96
N THR A 405 -23.39 -15.62 16.16
CA THR A 405 -23.84 -17.02 16.12
C THR A 405 -22.88 -17.90 16.92
N ASP A 406 -23.31 -19.12 17.24
CA ASP A 406 -22.38 -20.18 17.61
C ASP A 406 -21.62 -20.70 16.36
N ASN A 407 -20.87 -21.80 16.50
CA ASN A 407 -20.09 -22.39 15.42
C ASN A 407 -20.61 -23.76 14.94
N ARG A 408 -21.93 -24.00 14.99
CA ARG A 408 -22.53 -25.29 14.64
C ARG A 408 -23.13 -25.37 13.25
N VAL A 409 -23.67 -24.28 12.70
CA VAL A 409 -24.30 -24.29 11.38
C VAL A 409 -23.88 -23.08 10.54
N GLU A 410 -22.89 -23.31 9.66
CA GLU A 410 -22.36 -22.26 8.78
C GLU A 410 -23.35 -21.87 7.68
N ALA A 411 -24.15 -22.82 7.18
CA ALA A 411 -25.22 -22.57 6.20
C ALA A 411 -26.33 -21.65 6.76
N GLU A 412 -26.76 -21.83 8.01
CA GLU A 412 -27.73 -20.91 8.66
C GLU A 412 -27.15 -19.51 8.84
N ARG A 413 -25.87 -19.40 9.22
CA ARG A 413 -25.17 -18.11 9.32
C ARG A 413 -25.08 -17.41 7.95
N ALA A 414 -24.85 -18.17 6.88
CA ALA A 414 -24.86 -17.67 5.50
C ALA A 414 -26.25 -17.21 5.05
N ALA A 415 -27.28 -18.05 5.22
CA ALA A 415 -28.67 -17.72 4.90
C ALA A 415 -29.13 -16.45 5.64
N HIS A 416 -28.87 -16.34 6.94
CA HIS A 416 -29.19 -15.16 7.74
C HIS A 416 -28.50 -13.88 7.20
N ALA A 417 -27.23 -13.97 6.79
CA ALA A 417 -26.53 -12.83 6.20
C ALA A 417 -27.12 -12.41 4.83
N LEU A 418 -27.53 -13.37 4.01
CA LEU A 418 -28.15 -13.12 2.71
C LEU A 418 -29.59 -12.59 2.86
N GLU A 419 -30.35 -13.06 3.85
CA GLU A 419 -31.68 -12.55 4.19
C GLU A 419 -31.63 -11.10 4.70
N LEU A 420 -30.61 -10.75 5.49
CA LEU A 420 -30.34 -9.35 5.86
C LEU A 420 -29.99 -8.49 4.63
N ALA A 421 -29.24 -9.02 3.67
CA ALA A 421 -28.93 -8.32 2.42
C ALA A 421 -30.16 -8.14 1.52
N LEU A 422 -31.03 -9.16 1.40
CA LEU A 422 -32.35 -9.01 0.73
C LEU A 422 -33.20 -7.91 1.37
N SER A 423 -33.10 -7.69 2.69
CA SER A 423 -33.78 -6.60 3.39
C SER A 423 -33.18 -5.20 3.14
N GLY A 424 -32.14 -5.08 2.31
CA GLY A 424 -31.47 -3.83 1.96
C GLY A 424 -30.21 -3.51 2.77
N SER A 425 -29.78 -4.38 3.69
CA SER A 425 -28.62 -4.12 4.55
C SER A 425 -27.29 -4.42 3.85
N ARG A 426 -26.24 -3.65 4.18
CA ARG A 426 -24.86 -4.01 3.85
C ARG A 426 -24.28 -4.86 4.98
N VAL A 427 -23.97 -6.11 4.70
CA VAL A 427 -23.64 -7.13 5.70
C VAL A 427 -22.19 -7.54 5.58
N ALA A 428 -21.43 -7.50 6.66
CA ALA A 428 -20.09 -8.09 6.72
C ALA A 428 -20.12 -9.43 7.49
N VAL A 429 -19.86 -10.54 6.79
CA VAL A 429 -19.70 -11.88 7.37
C VAL A 429 -18.24 -12.10 7.74
N VAL A 430 -17.90 -12.08 9.03
CA VAL A 430 -16.50 -12.08 9.45
C VAL A 430 -15.92 -13.48 9.64
N SER A 431 -14.68 -13.67 9.16
CA SER A 431 -13.90 -14.90 9.29
C SER A 431 -12.50 -14.61 9.83
N SER A 432 -11.96 -15.49 10.68
CA SER A 432 -10.54 -15.42 11.05
C SER A 432 -9.66 -15.85 9.88
N GLY A 433 -8.49 -15.21 9.73
CA GLY A 433 -7.56 -15.51 8.65
C GLY A 433 -8.05 -14.97 7.32
N ASP A 434 -8.09 -15.85 6.31
CA ASP A 434 -8.68 -15.59 5.00
C ASP A 434 -10.05 -16.29 4.89
N PRO A 435 -11.10 -15.64 4.37
CA PRO A 435 -12.45 -16.20 4.33
C PRO A 435 -12.61 -17.36 3.33
N GLY A 436 -11.69 -17.49 2.35
CA GLY A 436 -11.63 -18.60 1.40
C GLY A 436 -10.91 -19.84 1.92
N VAL A 437 -10.16 -19.74 3.04
CA VAL A 437 -9.38 -20.86 3.60
C VAL A 437 -10.13 -21.50 4.77
N PHE A 438 -10.95 -22.51 4.47
CA PHE A 438 -11.75 -23.27 5.44
C PHE A 438 -12.64 -22.39 6.33
N ALA A 439 -13.27 -21.38 5.73
CA ALA A 439 -14.08 -20.37 6.40
C ALA A 439 -15.30 -19.97 5.56
N MET A 440 -15.97 -18.87 5.92
CA MET A 440 -17.35 -18.59 5.49
C MET A 440 -17.56 -18.33 4.00
N ALA A 441 -16.52 -18.05 3.19
CA ALA A 441 -16.76 -17.71 1.78
C ALA A 441 -17.43 -18.86 1.01
N SER A 442 -17.02 -20.11 1.28
CA SER A 442 -17.64 -21.28 0.66
C SER A 442 -19.12 -21.42 1.05
N ALA A 443 -19.44 -21.34 2.35
CA ALA A 443 -20.80 -21.48 2.85
C ALA A 443 -21.72 -20.34 2.40
N VAL A 444 -21.21 -19.09 2.32
CA VAL A 444 -22.00 -17.95 1.82
C VAL A 444 -22.25 -18.09 0.31
N LEU A 445 -21.24 -18.47 -0.48
CA LEU A 445 -21.42 -18.64 -1.93
C LEU A 445 -22.33 -19.83 -2.26
N GLU A 446 -22.22 -20.94 -1.54
CA GLU A 446 -23.07 -22.13 -1.71
C GLU A 446 -24.56 -21.78 -1.49
N VAL A 447 -24.87 -21.07 -0.40
CA VAL A 447 -26.24 -20.62 -0.12
C VAL A 447 -26.67 -19.51 -1.09
N ALA A 448 -25.78 -18.60 -1.49
CA ALA A 448 -26.09 -17.54 -2.46
C ALA A 448 -26.42 -18.06 -3.87
N CYS A 449 -26.04 -19.31 -4.20
CA CYS A 449 -26.46 -19.97 -5.43
C CYS A 449 -27.90 -20.52 -5.40
N GLU A 450 -28.63 -20.42 -4.28
CA GLU A 450 -30.08 -20.69 -4.25
C GLU A 450 -30.85 -19.57 -4.97
N ASP A 451 -31.86 -19.91 -5.79
CA ASP A 451 -32.65 -18.95 -6.60
C ASP A 451 -33.17 -17.74 -5.79
N ARG A 452 -33.52 -17.94 -4.51
CA ARG A 452 -34.01 -16.87 -3.61
C ARG A 452 -32.98 -15.78 -3.29
N PHE A 453 -31.70 -16.02 -3.55
CA PHE A 453 -30.60 -15.09 -3.28
C PHE A 453 -29.86 -14.64 -4.56
N ALA A 454 -30.35 -15.01 -5.76
CA ALA A 454 -29.68 -14.73 -7.03
C ALA A 454 -29.44 -13.22 -7.31
N GLU A 455 -30.21 -12.33 -6.68
CA GLU A 455 -30.04 -10.86 -6.77
C GLU A 455 -29.10 -10.28 -5.70
N VAL A 456 -28.68 -11.08 -4.71
CA VAL A 456 -27.79 -10.61 -3.63
C VAL A 456 -26.35 -10.60 -4.11
N SER A 457 -25.76 -9.41 -4.19
CA SER A 457 -24.32 -9.25 -4.35
C SER A 457 -23.56 -9.95 -3.20
N VAL A 458 -22.65 -10.87 -3.55
CA VAL A 458 -21.66 -11.44 -2.63
C VAL A 458 -20.25 -11.13 -3.12
N ARG A 459 -19.42 -10.52 -2.28
CA ARG A 459 -17.97 -10.36 -2.51
C ARG A 459 -17.15 -10.96 -1.38
N VAL A 460 -15.94 -11.40 -1.70
CA VAL A 460 -15.01 -12.04 -0.74
C VAL A 460 -13.79 -11.13 -0.57
N VAL A 461 -13.56 -10.65 0.65
CA VAL A 461 -12.50 -9.69 0.99
C VAL A 461 -11.34 -10.43 1.67
N PRO A 462 -10.16 -10.50 1.03
CA PRO A 462 -9.06 -11.37 1.47
C PRO A 462 -8.45 -10.93 2.79
N GLY A 463 -7.88 -11.90 3.52
CA GLY A 463 -7.17 -11.66 4.78
C GLY A 463 -5.89 -12.49 4.88
N LEU A 464 -4.98 -12.13 5.79
CA LEU A 464 -3.77 -12.95 5.96
C LEU A 464 -4.14 -14.30 6.58
N THR A 465 -3.93 -15.38 5.84
CA THR A 465 -4.22 -16.73 6.32
C THR A 465 -3.20 -17.21 7.38
N ALA A 466 -3.62 -18.12 8.28
CA ALA A 466 -2.82 -18.53 9.44
C ALA A 466 -1.50 -19.23 9.05
N ALA A 467 -1.49 -19.98 7.94
CA ALA A 467 -0.30 -20.65 7.42
C ALA A 467 0.87 -19.68 7.17
N HIS A 468 0.61 -18.56 6.49
CA HIS A 468 1.62 -17.52 6.25
C HIS A 468 2.03 -16.81 7.54
N ALA A 469 1.09 -16.56 8.45
CA ALA A 469 1.38 -15.95 9.74
C ALA A 469 2.30 -16.82 10.62
N VAL A 470 2.05 -18.13 10.69
CA VAL A 470 2.91 -19.10 11.41
C VAL A 470 4.27 -19.25 10.73
N ALA A 471 4.30 -19.37 9.40
CA ALA A 471 5.54 -19.49 8.62
C ALA A 471 6.48 -18.30 8.89
N ALA A 472 5.93 -17.07 8.88
CA ALA A 472 6.68 -15.84 9.11
C ALA A 472 7.27 -15.71 10.54
N ARG A 473 6.85 -16.55 11.51
CA ARG A 473 7.44 -16.59 12.86
C ARG A 473 8.71 -17.43 12.95
N VAL A 474 8.90 -18.36 12.02
CA VAL A 474 10.05 -19.29 12.01
C VAL A 474 10.99 -19.08 10.83
N GLY A 475 10.56 -18.38 9.78
CA GLY A 475 11.37 -18.10 8.60
C GLY A 475 10.55 -18.23 7.32
N ALA A 476 10.86 -19.24 6.51
CA ALA A 476 10.22 -19.50 5.22
C ALA A 476 9.99 -21.01 4.96
N PRO A 477 9.30 -21.75 5.85
CA PRO A 477 9.00 -23.18 5.63
C PRO A 477 8.10 -23.40 4.39
N LEU A 478 7.23 -22.44 4.07
CA LEU A 478 6.38 -22.43 2.86
C LEU A 478 7.12 -21.81 1.64
N GLY A 479 8.45 -21.84 1.61
CA GLY A 479 9.29 -21.24 0.56
C GLY A 479 9.41 -22.05 -0.74
N HIS A 480 8.73 -23.19 -0.81
CA HIS A 480 8.59 -24.08 -1.97
C HIS A 480 7.13 -24.55 -2.05
N ASP A 481 6.79 -25.33 -3.08
CA ASP A 481 5.50 -26.00 -3.26
C ASP A 481 4.95 -26.57 -1.94
N TYR A 482 3.74 -26.15 -1.60
CA TYR A 482 3.05 -26.53 -0.38
C TYR A 482 1.57 -26.71 -0.66
N CYS A 483 0.89 -27.49 0.18
CA CYS A 483 -0.56 -27.63 0.15
C CYS A 483 -1.19 -27.21 1.48
N VAL A 484 -2.47 -26.83 1.40
CA VAL A 484 -3.28 -26.45 2.55
C VAL A 484 -4.34 -27.53 2.78
N LEU A 485 -4.27 -28.19 3.94
CA LEU A 485 -5.16 -29.27 4.33
C LEU A 485 -5.86 -28.94 5.65
N SER A 486 -6.95 -29.66 5.93
CA SER A 486 -7.71 -29.54 7.18
C SER A 486 -8.00 -30.95 7.69
N LEU A 487 -7.70 -31.25 8.96
CA LEU A 487 -8.02 -32.56 9.57
C LEU A 487 -9.48 -32.68 10.02
N SER A 488 -10.30 -31.66 9.78
CA SER A 488 -11.72 -31.66 10.11
C SER A 488 -12.50 -32.65 9.23
N ASP A 489 -12.85 -33.79 9.81
CA ASP A 489 -13.61 -34.91 9.20
C ASP A 489 -15.15 -34.79 9.31
N GLN A 490 -15.67 -33.66 9.80
CA GLN A 490 -17.11 -33.51 10.07
C GLN A 490 -18.00 -33.57 8.82
N LEU A 491 -17.50 -33.05 7.69
CA LEU A 491 -18.20 -33.00 6.40
C LEU A 491 -17.45 -33.77 5.30
N LYS A 492 -16.38 -34.48 5.66
CA LYS A 492 -15.57 -35.28 4.73
C LYS A 492 -15.06 -36.53 5.44
N PRO A 493 -15.29 -37.75 4.91
CA PRO A 493 -14.79 -38.98 5.53
C PRO A 493 -13.28 -38.93 5.76
N TRP A 494 -12.81 -39.60 6.82
CA TRP A 494 -11.37 -39.64 7.14
C TRP A 494 -10.54 -40.18 5.98
N ASP A 495 -11.03 -41.18 5.25
CA ASP A 495 -10.31 -41.79 4.13
C ASP A 495 -9.94 -40.75 3.05
N VAL A 496 -10.83 -39.78 2.78
CA VAL A 496 -10.57 -38.66 1.86
C VAL A 496 -9.52 -37.69 2.42
N VAL A 497 -9.40 -37.57 3.74
CA VAL A 497 -8.35 -36.78 4.40
C VAL A 497 -7.02 -37.52 4.35
N ALA A 498 -7.01 -38.83 4.65
CA ALA A 498 -5.85 -39.70 4.61
C ALA A 498 -5.26 -39.76 3.19
N ASP A 499 -6.07 -40.04 2.17
CA ASP A 499 -5.64 -40.07 0.77
C ASP A 499 -4.96 -38.77 0.33
N ARG A 500 -5.49 -37.62 0.76
CA ARG A 500 -4.92 -36.30 0.46
C ARG A 500 -3.61 -36.05 1.20
N ILE A 501 -3.49 -36.49 2.45
CA ILE A 501 -2.24 -36.41 3.22
C ILE A 501 -1.18 -37.27 2.53
N SER A 502 -1.48 -38.54 2.24
CA SER A 502 -0.54 -39.45 1.60
C SER A 502 -0.18 -39.03 0.17
N ALA A 503 -1.12 -38.46 -0.60
CA ALA A 503 -0.83 -37.90 -1.92
C ALA A 503 0.09 -36.67 -1.86
N ALA A 504 -0.18 -35.71 -0.97
CA ALA A 504 0.68 -34.55 -0.75
C ALA A 504 2.07 -34.95 -0.23
N ALA A 505 2.12 -35.98 0.62
CA ALA A 505 3.36 -36.54 1.11
C ALA A 505 4.17 -37.18 -0.03
N ARG A 506 3.58 -38.06 -0.85
CA ARG A 506 4.25 -38.66 -2.03
C ARG A 506 4.76 -37.61 -3.04
N ALA A 507 4.09 -36.47 -3.16
CA ALA A 507 4.49 -35.36 -4.02
C ALA A 507 5.57 -34.43 -3.41
N ASP A 508 6.18 -34.83 -2.29
CA ASP A 508 7.14 -34.04 -1.47
C ASP A 508 6.73 -32.60 -1.12
N LEU A 509 5.42 -32.34 -1.01
CA LEU A 509 4.93 -31.02 -0.62
C LEU A 509 5.18 -30.74 0.86
N VAL A 510 5.29 -29.46 1.19
CA VAL A 510 5.14 -28.95 2.57
C VAL A 510 3.63 -28.90 2.90
N LEU A 511 3.20 -29.34 4.08
CA LEU A 511 1.78 -29.38 4.44
C LEU A 511 1.45 -28.32 5.49
N ALA A 512 0.57 -27.37 5.18
CA ALA A 512 -0.03 -26.47 6.16
C ALA A 512 -1.41 -27.04 6.61
N ILE A 513 -1.49 -27.48 7.86
CA ILE A 513 -2.62 -28.23 8.40
C ILE A 513 -3.46 -27.36 9.35
N TYR A 514 -4.71 -27.15 8.96
CA TYR A 514 -5.75 -26.44 9.69
C TYR A 514 -6.66 -27.39 10.47
N ASN A 515 -7.39 -26.84 11.45
CA ASN A 515 -8.35 -27.57 12.28
C ASN A 515 -7.81 -28.92 12.79
N PRO A 516 -6.56 -28.97 13.33
CA PRO A 516 -5.84 -30.23 13.49
C PRO A 516 -6.49 -31.15 14.53
N ALA A 517 -7.00 -30.59 15.63
CA ALA A 517 -7.66 -31.33 16.70
C ALA A 517 -8.78 -30.51 17.36
N SER A 518 -9.76 -31.16 17.96
CA SER A 518 -10.81 -30.54 18.77
C SER A 518 -11.19 -31.38 19.99
N ARG A 519 -12.05 -30.84 20.87
CA ARG A 519 -12.53 -31.52 22.10
C ARG A 519 -13.09 -32.94 21.89
N THR A 520 -13.55 -33.26 20.69
CA THR A 520 -14.12 -34.56 20.30
C THR A 520 -13.30 -35.28 19.23
N ARG A 521 -12.24 -34.66 18.73
CA ARG A 521 -11.42 -35.11 17.59
C ARG A 521 -9.95 -34.99 17.97
N THR A 522 -9.50 -35.96 18.73
CA THR A 522 -8.18 -35.98 19.39
C THR A 522 -7.22 -37.00 18.79
N TRP A 523 -7.68 -37.81 17.83
CA TRP A 523 -6.90 -38.91 17.24
C TRP A 523 -6.34 -38.58 15.85
N GLN A 524 -6.94 -37.61 15.15
CA GLN A 524 -6.60 -37.26 13.77
C GLN A 524 -5.16 -36.76 13.61
N VAL A 525 -4.59 -36.07 14.61
CA VAL A 525 -3.19 -35.64 14.58
C VAL A 525 -2.23 -36.84 14.68
N ALA A 526 -2.56 -37.84 15.50
CA ALA A 526 -1.79 -39.08 15.59
C ALA A 526 -1.84 -39.85 14.26
N ALA A 527 -3.05 -40.08 13.72
CA ALA A 527 -3.23 -40.77 12.45
C ALA A 527 -2.58 -40.02 11.27
N ALA A 528 -2.64 -38.69 11.24
CA ALA A 528 -1.94 -37.89 10.22
C ALA A 528 -0.41 -38.00 10.35
N ARG A 529 0.14 -37.98 11.57
CA ARG A 529 1.57 -38.19 11.83
C ARG A 529 2.01 -39.57 11.34
N ASP A 530 1.25 -40.61 11.69
CA ASP A 530 1.59 -41.99 11.37
C ASP A 530 1.58 -42.23 9.84
N LEU A 531 0.55 -41.71 9.13
CA LEU A 531 0.51 -41.69 7.66
C LEU A 531 1.66 -40.90 7.02
N LEU A 532 2.11 -39.81 7.67
CA LEU A 532 3.24 -39.02 7.17
C LEU A 532 4.57 -39.77 7.35
N LEU A 533 4.74 -40.53 8.43
CA LEU A 533 5.94 -41.34 8.67
C LEU A 533 6.13 -42.48 7.65
N GLU A 534 5.09 -42.89 6.93
CA GLU A 534 5.19 -43.80 5.76
C GLU A 534 5.89 -43.14 4.54
N HIS A 535 6.02 -41.81 4.54
CA HIS A 535 6.43 -41.00 3.38
C HIS A 535 7.48 -39.91 3.71
N ARG A 536 7.87 -39.77 4.98
CA ARG A 536 8.75 -38.72 5.51
C ARG A 536 9.70 -39.31 6.54
N ALA A 537 10.91 -38.74 6.62
CA ALA A 537 11.86 -39.10 7.65
C ALA A 537 11.33 -38.72 9.06
N PRO A 538 11.59 -39.51 10.11
CA PRO A 538 11.23 -39.18 11.50
C PRO A 538 11.64 -37.75 11.92
N GLU A 539 12.78 -37.28 11.41
CA GLU A 539 13.40 -35.98 11.73
C GLU A 539 12.78 -34.80 10.96
N THR A 540 11.79 -35.04 10.09
CA THR A 540 11.14 -33.98 9.28
C THR A 540 10.64 -32.84 10.17
N PRO A 541 11.04 -31.58 9.91
CA PRO A 541 10.65 -30.46 10.75
C PRO A 541 9.13 -30.24 10.77
N VAL A 542 8.58 -30.09 11.98
CA VAL A 542 7.19 -29.74 12.24
C VAL A 542 7.14 -28.44 13.04
N ILE A 543 6.33 -27.49 12.59
CA ILE A 543 6.09 -26.23 13.30
C ILE A 543 4.68 -26.23 13.85
N ILE A 544 4.55 -26.05 15.16
CA ILE A 544 3.27 -25.91 15.88
C ILE A 544 3.08 -24.43 16.19
N GLY A 545 2.23 -23.75 15.43
CA GLY A 545 1.88 -22.35 15.64
C GLY A 545 0.53 -22.21 16.36
N ARG A 546 0.54 -21.81 17.63
CA ARG A 546 -0.64 -21.66 18.48
C ARG A 546 -1.00 -20.18 18.63
N SER A 547 -2.24 -19.83 18.30
CA SER A 547 -2.82 -18.47 18.51
C SER A 547 -1.95 -17.31 17.99
N VAL A 548 -1.25 -17.50 16.87
CA VAL A 548 -0.30 -16.52 16.31
C VAL A 548 -0.97 -15.16 16.05
N GLY A 549 -0.25 -14.09 16.41
CA GLY A 549 -0.68 -12.70 16.37
C GLY A 549 -1.48 -12.22 17.59
N SER A 550 -1.81 -13.11 18.53
CA SER A 550 -2.56 -12.78 19.76
C SER A 550 -1.66 -12.78 21.00
N PRO A 551 -2.12 -12.27 22.16
CA PRO A 551 -1.36 -12.32 23.42
C PRO A 551 -1.02 -13.74 23.92
N GLY A 552 -1.70 -14.78 23.40
CA GLY A 552 -1.41 -16.19 23.67
C GLY A 552 -0.59 -16.88 22.58
N GLU A 553 0.13 -16.12 21.76
CA GLU A 553 1.01 -16.64 20.71
C GLU A 553 2.09 -17.56 21.31
N SER A 554 2.22 -18.76 20.73
CA SER A 554 3.33 -19.68 20.98
C SER A 554 3.67 -20.38 19.67
N VAL A 555 4.97 -20.48 19.35
CA VAL A 555 5.45 -21.17 18.15
C VAL A 555 6.59 -22.10 18.53
N ARG A 556 6.40 -23.40 18.33
CA ARG A 556 7.37 -24.45 18.63
C ARG A 556 7.81 -25.14 17.34
N VAL A 557 9.09 -25.47 17.22
CA VAL A 557 9.62 -26.35 16.17
C VAL A 557 10.00 -27.67 16.83
N THR A 558 9.63 -28.77 16.19
CA THR A 558 9.79 -30.16 16.66
C THR A 558 10.05 -31.07 15.46
N THR A 559 10.32 -32.36 15.65
CA THR A 559 10.35 -33.34 14.56
C THR A 559 9.01 -34.06 14.39
N LEU A 560 8.81 -34.73 13.25
CA LEU A 560 7.59 -35.52 12.98
C LEU A 560 7.42 -36.68 13.98
N ALA A 561 8.51 -37.32 14.39
CA ALA A 561 8.49 -38.36 15.43
C ALA A 561 8.12 -37.81 16.82
N GLU A 562 8.61 -36.62 17.16
CA GLU A 562 8.35 -35.94 18.45
C GLU A 562 7.06 -35.10 18.44
N LEU A 563 6.23 -35.22 17.40
CA LEU A 563 4.92 -34.58 17.38
C LEU A 563 3.98 -35.31 18.33
N ASP A 564 3.80 -34.72 19.53
CA ASP A 564 2.79 -35.12 20.50
C ASP A 564 1.41 -34.55 20.09
N PRO A 565 0.41 -35.41 19.78
CA PRO A 565 -0.96 -35.00 19.51
C PRO A 565 -1.62 -34.22 20.67
N ALA A 566 -1.20 -34.44 21.92
CA ALA A 566 -1.81 -33.83 23.10
C ALA A 566 -1.51 -32.32 23.24
N GLU A 567 -0.44 -31.82 22.62
CA GLU A 567 -0.12 -30.37 22.58
C GLU A 567 -0.97 -29.59 21.56
N VAL A 568 -1.70 -30.29 20.68
CA VAL A 568 -2.36 -29.71 19.51
C VAL A 568 -3.87 -29.56 19.77
N ASP A 569 -4.41 -28.35 19.56
CA ASP A 569 -5.85 -28.08 19.63
C ASP A 569 -6.35 -27.16 18.50
N MET A 570 -7.62 -26.76 18.55
CA MET A 570 -8.29 -25.91 17.54
C MET A 570 -7.61 -24.55 17.32
N ARG A 571 -6.72 -24.09 18.21
CA ARG A 571 -5.97 -22.84 18.07
C ARG A 571 -4.57 -23.04 17.48
N CYS A 572 -4.18 -24.27 17.21
CA CYS A 572 -2.93 -24.62 16.54
C CYS A 572 -3.13 -24.73 15.03
N LEU A 573 -2.12 -24.30 14.28
CA LEU A 573 -1.88 -24.71 12.90
C LEU A 573 -0.53 -25.43 12.87
N LEU A 574 -0.48 -26.57 12.19
CA LEU A 574 0.75 -27.31 11.97
C LEU A 574 1.33 -26.97 10.59
N ILE A 575 2.64 -26.86 10.48
CA ILE A 575 3.36 -26.92 9.19
C ILE A 575 4.29 -28.12 9.25
N ILE A 576 4.08 -29.12 8.38
CA ILE A 576 4.96 -30.28 8.22
C ILE A 576 5.88 -29.99 7.02
N GLY A 577 7.18 -30.12 7.22
CA GLY A 577 8.18 -29.95 6.15
C GLY A 577 8.09 -30.99 5.03
N SER A 578 8.68 -30.63 3.90
CA SER A 578 9.08 -31.59 2.86
C SER A 578 10.38 -32.29 3.28
N SER A 579 10.82 -33.28 2.49
CA SER A 579 12.11 -33.96 2.66
C SER A 579 13.32 -33.01 2.65
N THR A 580 13.17 -31.81 2.07
CA THR A 580 14.23 -30.82 1.94
C THR A 580 14.17 -29.70 2.98
N THR A 581 13.10 -29.57 3.77
CA THR A 581 12.95 -28.53 4.80
C THR A 581 14.02 -28.66 5.88
N ARG A 582 14.65 -27.53 6.28
CA ARG A 582 15.77 -27.50 7.24
C ARG A 582 15.51 -26.54 8.38
N VAL A 583 16.00 -26.91 9.57
CA VAL A 583 16.19 -26.01 10.70
C VAL A 583 17.67 -25.64 10.76
N MET A 584 17.97 -24.34 10.78
CA MET A 584 19.34 -23.83 10.84
C MET A 584 19.51 -22.85 12.01
N ALA A 585 20.56 -23.03 12.81
CA ALA A 585 20.92 -22.06 13.84
C ALA A 585 21.41 -20.74 13.23
N ARG A 586 20.98 -19.62 13.81
CA ARG A 586 21.44 -18.25 13.53
C ARG A 586 21.63 -17.53 14.87
N GLU A 587 22.33 -16.41 14.86
CA GLU A 587 22.61 -15.61 16.08
C GLU A 587 21.32 -15.18 16.83
N GLN A 588 20.22 -14.99 16.10
CA GLN A 588 18.92 -14.58 16.63
C GLN A 588 17.98 -15.77 16.93
N GLY A 589 18.47 -17.01 16.87
CA GLY A 589 17.69 -18.23 17.07
C GLY A 589 17.65 -19.15 15.85
N ASN A 590 16.88 -20.22 15.94
CA ASN A 590 16.71 -21.17 14.83
C ASN A 590 15.77 -20.59 13.77
N VAL A 591 16.16 -20.71 12.49
CA VAL A 591 15.29 -20.41 11.34
C VAL A 591 14.93 -21.69 10.61
N VAL A 592 13.67 -21.80 10.16
CA VAL A 592 13.17 -22.91 9.37
C VAL A 592 12.87 -22.45 7.95
N PHE A 593 13.37 -23.17 6.95
CA PHE A 593 13.10 -22.89 5.56
C PHE A 593 13.14 -24.13 4.67
N THR A 594 12.42 -24.07 3.57
CA THR A 594 12.50 -25.07 2.49
C THR A 594 13.37 -24.48 1.36
N PRO A 595 14.50 -25.11 1.00
CA PRO A 595 15.40 -24.58 -0.02
C PRO A 595 14.72 -24.46 -1.40
N ARG A 596 15.03 -23.39 -2.15
CA ARG A 596 14.55 -23.16 -3.53
C ARG A 596 15.19 -24.09 -4.59
N ARG A 597 15.90 -25.14 -4.16
CA ARG A 597 16.65 -26.06 -5.02
C ARG A 597 16.62 -27.43 -4.38
N TYR A 598 16.16 -28.43 -5.13
CA TYR A 598 16.42 -29.83 -4.79
C TYR A 598 17.92 -30.13 -5.00
N PRO A 599 18.48 -31.09 -4.25
CA PRO A 599 19.75 -31.72 -4.62
C PRO A 599 19.65 -32.27 -6.05
N ALA A 600 20.72 -32.10 -6.83
CA ALA A 600 20.82 -32.63 -8.20
C ALA A 600 21.29 -34.09 -8.20
#